data_AF-A0A080Z5U7-F1
#
_entry.id   AF-A0A080Z5U7-F1
#
_cell.length_a   1.000
_cell.length_b   1.000
_cell.length_c   1.000
_cell.angle_alpha   90.00
_cell.angle_beta   90.00
_cell.angle_gamma   90.00
#
_symmetry.space_group_name_H-M   'P 1'
#
loop_
_entity.id
_entity.type
_entity.pdbx_description
1 polymer ?
#
loop_
_entity_poly.entity_id
_entity_poly.type
_entity_poly.pdbx_seq_one_letter_code
_entity_poly.pdbx_strand_id
1 'polypeptide(L)' 'MKTKAFDGLFRDVKAYFGVVETQGGGTLHAHFLVWLTDAPPSTDAFSKTTAEHTTVTSPPM' A
#
# COMPACT_ATOMS: atom_id res chain seq x y z
N MET A 1 25.26 23.05 -0.69
CA MET A 1 23.96 22.71 -0.07
C MET A 1 23.68 21.24 -0.41
N LYS A 2 23.71 20.32 0.55
CA LYS A 2 23.37 18.91 0.27
C LYS A 2 21.85 18.80 0.19
N THR A 3 21.32 18.52 -0.99
CA THR A 3 19.89 18.29 -1.20
C THR A 3 19.48 17.09 -0.37
N LYS A 4 18.46 17.27 0.49
CA LYS A 4 17.87 16.14 1.23
C LYS A 4 17.32 15.17 0.19
N ALA A 5 17.74 13.90 0.26
CA ALA A 5 17.17 12.87 -0.60
C ALA A 5 15.65 12.84 -0.39
N PHE A 6 14.89 12.87 -1.48
CA PHE A 6 13.44 12.72 -1.42
C PHE A 6 13.13 11.27 -1.04
N ASP A 7 12.13 11.07 -0.18
CA ASP A 7 11.63 9.71 0.06
C ASP A 7 11.21 9.10 -1.29
N GLY A 8 11.58 7.84 -1.54
CA GLY A 8 11.17 7.16 -2.77
C GLY A 8 9.64 7.10 -2.88
N LEU A 9 9.10 6.89 -4.10
CA LEU A 9 7.66 6.88 -4.39
C LEU A 9 6.84 6.04 -3.41
N PHE A 10 7.37 4.89 -3.00
CA PHE A 10 6.72 3.93 -2.11
C PHE A 10 7.21 3.98 -0.66
N ARG A 11 8.14 4.89 -0.31
CA ARG A 11 8.79 4.97 1.00
C ARG A 11 9.36 3.59 1.42
N ASP A 12 9.00 3.09 2.60
CA ASP A 12 9.52 1.83 3.15
C ASP A 12 8.80 0.61 2.56
N VAL A 13 9.48 -0.04 1.60
CA VAL A 13 9.03 -1.28 0.95
C VAL A 13 9.51 -2.49 1.74
N LYS A 14 8.56 -3.32 2.18
CA LYS A 14 8.82 -4.57 2.90
C LYS A 14 9.27 -5.70 1.97
N ALA A 15 8.65 -5.78 0.80
CA ALA A 15 8.97 -6.74 -0.25
C ALA A 15 8.43 -6.25 -1.59
N TYR A 16 8.96 -6.78 -2.69
CA TYR A 16 8.40 -6.59 -4.03
C TYR A 16 8.59 -7.85 -4.86
N PHE A 17 7.71 -8.01 -5.84
CA PHE A 17 7.81 -9.03 -6.89
C PHE A 17 7.40 -8.38 -8.20
N GLY A 18 8.11 -8.63 -9.30
CA GLY A 18 7.70 -8.07 -10.58
C GLY A 18 8.26 -8.84 -11.76
N VAL A 19 7.54 -8.74 -12.87
CA VAL A 19 7.92 -9.32 -14.15
C VAL A 19 7.93 -8.20 -15.18
N VAL A 20 9.02 -8.12 -15.94
CA VAL A 20 9.10 -7.28 -17.12
C VAL A 20 8.61 -8.12 -18.29
N GLU A 21 7.55 -7.66 -18.95
CA GLU A 21 6.98 -8.34 -20.11
C GLU A 21 7.36 -7.57 -21.37
N THR A 22 7.78 -8.30 -22.41
CA THR A 22 7.92 -7.71 -23.74
C THR A 22 6.53 -7.39 -24.27
N GLN A 23 6.15 -6.11 -24.25
CA GLN A 23 4.92 -5.67 -24.87
C GLN A 23 5.15 -5.58 -26.39
N GLY A 24 4.35 -6.29 -27.19
CA GLY A 24 4.38 -6.14 -28.64
C GLY A 24 4.07 -4.70 -29.03
N GLY A 25 4.82 -4.13 -29.99
CA GLY A 25 4.62 -2.75 -30.47
C GLY A 25 5.66 -1.72 -30.02
N GLY A 26 6.73 -2.13 -29.32
CA GLY A 26 7.86 -1.25 -28.97
C GLY A 26 7.70 -0.50 -27.64
N THR A 27 6.71 -0.85 -26.83
CA THR A 27 6.50 -0.31 -25.49
C THR A 27 7.00 -1.29 -24.41
N LEU A 28 7.43 -0.74 -23.28
CA LEU A 28 7.83 -1.53 -22.12
C LEU A 28 6.66 -1.63 -21.14
N HIS A 29 6.27 -2.85 -20.79
CA HIS A 29 5.27 -3.11 -19.76
C HIS A 29 5.89 -3.90 -18.63
N ALA A 30 5.65 -3.49 -17.39
CA ALA A 30 6.12 -4.20 -16.22
C ALA A 30 5.00 -4.30 -15.19
N HIS A 31 4.78 -5.51 -14.71
CA HIS A 31 3.87 -5.80 -13.60
C HIS A 31 4.69 -5.84 -12.31
N PHE A 32 4.30 -5.05 -11.31
CA PHE A 32 4.93 -5.06 -9.99
C PHE A 32 3.86 -5.26 -8.91
N LEU A 33 4.13 -6.18 -7.99
CA LEU A 33 3.49 -6.29 -6.69
C LEU A 33 4.45 -5.72 -5.65
N VAL A 34 3.98 -4.77 -4.84
CA VAL A 34 4.77 -4.10 -3.82
C VAL A 34 4.05 -4.22 -2.49
N TRP A 35 4.76 -4.70 -1.46
CA TRP A 35 4.27 -4.73 -0.08
C TRP A 35 4.89 -3.58 0.69
N LEU A 36 4.08 -2.64 1.15
CA LEU A 36 4.52 -1.52 1.97
C LEU A 36 4.55 -1.91 3.44
N THR A 37 5.50 -1.37 4.19
CA THR A 37 5.63 -1.63 5.63
C THR A 37 4.38 -1.15 6.39
N ASP A 38 3.88 0.03 6.02
CA ASP A 38 2.72 0.67 6.64
C ASP A 38 1.53 0.72 5.66
N ALA A 39 1.32 -0.35 4.87
CA ALA A 39 0.15 -0.44 4.02
C ALA A 39 -1.12 -0.41 4.89
N PRO A 40 -2.15 0.39 4.53
CA PRO A 40 -3.41 0.32 5.22
C PRO A 40 -4.00 -1.09 5.11
N PRO A 41 -4.70 -1.57 6.15
CA PRO A 41 -5.32 -2.88 6.12
C PRO A 41 -6.34 -2.98 4.97
N SER A 42 -6.70 -4.20 4.58
CA SER A 42 -7.73 -4.40 3.56
C SER A 42 -9.02 -3.68 3.96
N THR A 43 -9.83 -3.26 2.98
CA THR A 43 -11.10 -2.57 3.23
C THR A 43 -11.96 -3.31 4.25
N ASP A 44 -12.04 -4.64 4.16
CA ASP A 44 -12.81 -5.46 5.10
C ASP A 44 -12.25 -5.40 6.53
N ALA A 45 -10.92 -5.52 6.69
CA ALA A 45 -10.27 -5.40 7.99
C ALA A 45 -10.45 -3.99 8.57
N PHE A 46 -10.27 -2.95 7.75
CA PHE A 46 -10.49 -1.56 8.15
C PHE A 46 -11.95 -1.29 8.57
N SER A 47 -12.92 -1.80 7.82
CA SER A 47 -14.35 -1.66 8.13
C SER A 47 -14.71 -2.35 9.45
N LYS A 48 -14.16 -3.55 9.71
CA LYS A 48 -14.35 -4.25 10.99
C LYS A 48 -13.79 -3.46 12.17
N THR A 49 -12.55 -2.96 12.07
CA THR A 49 -11.95 -2.15 13.14
C THR A 49 -12.74 -0.87 13.40
N THR A 50 -13.28 -0.23 12.35
CA THR A 50 -14.10 0.98 12.48
C THR A 50 -15.47 0.69 13.12
N ALA A 51 -16.08 -0.45 12.79
CA ALA A 51 -17.34 -0.88 13.40
C ALA A 51 -17.16 -1.24 14.88
N GLU A 52 -16.11 -1.98 15.21
CA GLU A 52 -15.76 -2.35 16.60
C GLU A 52 -15.49 -1.09 17.45
N HIS A 53 -14.72 -0.12 16.93
CA HIS A 53 -14.50 1.15 17.60
C HIS A 53 -15.82 1.91 17.86
N THR A 54 -16.75 1.88 16.90
CA THR A 54 -18.07 2.54 17.03
C THR A 54 -18.95 1.86 18.10
N THR A 55 -18.88 0.53 18.21
CA THR A 55 -19.61 -0.23 19.24
C THR A 55 -19.05 -0.03 20.65
N VAL A 56 -17.75 0.20 20.79
CA VAL A 56 -17.11 0.47 22.10
C VAL A 56 -17.38 1.89 22.60
N THR A 57 -17.59 2.85 21.71
CA THR A 57 -17.85 4.26 22.07
C THR A 57 -19.33 4.63 22.22
N SER A 58 -20.25 3.71 21.94
CA SER A 58 -21.70 3.93 22.13
C SER A 58 -22.12 3.37 23.49
N PRO A 59 -22.60 4.19 24.46
CA PRO A 59 -23.05 3.67 25.73
C PRO A 59 -24.27 2.75 25.55
N PRO A 60 -24.42 1.69 26.35
CA PRO A 60 -25.63 0.87 26.31
C PRO A 60 -26.85 1.74 26.63
N MET A 61 -27.89 1.61 25.80
CA MET A 61 -29.17 2.28 25.97
C MET A 61 -29.94 1.74 27.18
#